data_AF-A0A7V9MA29-F1
#
_entry.id   AF-A0A7V9MA29-F1
#
_cell.length_a   1.000
_cell.length_b   1.000
_cell.length_c   1.000
_cell.angle_alpha   90.00
_cell.angle_beta   90.00
_cell.angle_gamma   90.00
#
_symmetry.space_group_name_H-M   'P 1'
#
loop_
_entity.id
_entity.type
_entity.pdbx_description
1 polymer ?
#
loop_
_entity_poly.entity_id
_entity_poly.type
_entity_poly.pdbx_seq_one_letter_code
_entity_poly.pdbx_strand_id
1 'polypeptide(L)' 'MRRLQIMIDEDLDEALGRQAREEATSKAALIRRYVRERIKPLPPIEEDPLWEFFGAAEGSPQDSVSVNDVVYPR' A
#
# COMPACT_ATOMS: atom_id res chain seq x y z
N MET A 1 4.53 -22.09 -2.29
CA MET A 1 3.33 -21.84 -1.44
C MET A 1 3.12 -23.05 -0.54
N ARG A 2 2.66 -22.86 0.70
CA ARG A 2 2.37 -23.95 1.66
C ARG A 2 0.91 -23.81 2.13
N ARG A 3 0.19 -24.92 2.26
CA ARG A 3 -1.20 -24.93 2.76
C ARG A 3 -1.20 -24.79 4.28
N LEU A 4 -1.96 -23.83 4.80
CA LEU A 4 -2.18 -23.59 6.22
C LEU A 4 -3.69 -23.70 6.50
N GLN A 5 -4.05 -24.41 7.57
CA GLN A 5 -5.42 -24.45 8.10
C GLN A 5 -5.42 -23.77 9.47
N ILE A 6 -6.36 -22.87 9.69
CA ILE A 6 -6.55 -22.15 10.95
C ILE A 6 -8.05 -22.12 11.27
N MET A 7 -8.38 -22.15 12.55
CA MET A 7 -9.70 -21.82 13.04
C MET A 7 -9.68 -20.35 13.45
N ILE A 8 -10.72 -19.60 13.07
CA ILE A 8 -10.95 -18.22 13.49
C ILE A 8 -12.40 -18.09 13.92
N ASP A 9 -12.68 -17.12 14.77
CA ASP A 9 -14.04 -16.82 15.20
C ASP A 9 -14.91 -16.35 14.02
N GLU A 10 -16.21 -16.62 14.09
CA GLU A 10 -17.16 -16.33 13.01
C GLU A 10 -17.26 -14.82 12.74
N ASP A 11 -17.24 -14.00 13.79
CA ASP A 11 -17.27 -12.54 13.70
C ASP A 11 -16.03 -11.99 12.96
N LEU A 12 -14.87 -12.60 13.15
CA LEU A 12 -13.64 -12.29 12.41
C LEU A 12 -13.73 -12.70 10.94
N ASP A 13 -14.31 -13.85 10.62
CA ASP A 13 -14.52 -14.26 9.22
C ASP A 13 -15.50 -13.34 8.49
N GLU A 14 -16.55 -12.87 9.17
CA GLU A 14 -17.48 -11.88 8.65
C GLU A 14 -16.81 -10.53 8.41
N ALA A 15 -16.03 -10.04 9.38
CA ALA A 15 -15.28 -8.79 9.27
C ALA A 15 -14.29 -8.84 8.10
N LEU A 16 -13.53 -9.93 7.97
CA LEU A 16 -12.64 -10.19 6.82
C LEU A 16 -13.42 -10.20 5.50
N GLY A 17 -14.64 -10.74 5.50
CA GLY A 17 -15.51 -10.76 4.32
C GLY A 17 -16.01 -9.39 3.89
N ARG A 18 -16.40 -8.54 4.83
CA ARG A 18 -16.78 -7.15 4.55
C ARG A 18 -15.62 -6.39 3.94
N GLN A 19 -14.46 -6.44 4.60
CA GLN A 19 -13.29 -5.71 4.14
C GLN A 19 -12.76 -6.23 2.79
N ALA A 20 -12.80 -7.54 2.55
CA ALA A 20 -12.40 -8.11 1.27
C ALA A 20 -13.25 -7.55 0.11
N ARG A 21 -14.55 -7.34 0.34
CA ARG A 21 -15.45 -6.75 -0.66
C ARG A 21 -15.15 -5.27 -0.88
N GLU A 22 -14.94 -4.51 0.20
CA GLU A 22 -14.61 -3.09 0.13
C GLU A 22 -13.29 -2.85 -0.64
N GLU A 23 -12.29 -3.68 -0.41
CA GLU A 23 -10.98 -3.59 -1.08
C GLU A 23 -10.91 -4.35 -2.41
N ALA A 24 -12.04 -4.90 -2.90
CA ALA A 24 -12.12 -5.70 -4.12
C ALA A 24 -11.05 -6.81 -4.21
N THR A 25 -10.79 -7.48 -3.10
CA THR A 25 -9.76 -8.52 -2.96
C THR A 25 -10.33 -9.79 -2.35
N SER A 26 -9.51 -10.84 -2.23
CA SER A 26 -9.92 -12.10 -1.59
C SER A 26 -9.61 -12.08 -0.09
N LYS A 27 -10.43 -12.76 0.73
CA LYS A 27 -10.13 -12.98 2.16
C LYS A 27 -8.72 -13.54 2.37
N ALA A 28 -8.31 -14.48 1.54
CA ALA A 28 -6.98 -15.09 1.63
C ALA A 28 -5.84 -14.09 1.31
N ALA A 29 -6.06 -13.12 0.41
CA ALA A 29 -5.09 -12.06 0.15
C ALA A 29 -4.95 -11.13 1.35
N LEU A 30 -6.07 -10.73 1.98
CA LEU A 30 -6.06 -9.95 3.22
C LEU A 30 -5.32 -10.67 4.35
N ILE A 31 -5.63 -11.94 4.60
CA ILE A 31 -4.96 -12.75 5.63
C ILE A 31 -3.45 -12.78 5.39
N ARG A 32 -3.01 -13.01 4.14
CA ARG A 32 -1.58 -12.99 3.80
C ARG A 32 -0.94 -11.62 4.02
N ARG A 33 -1.64 -10.53 3.72
CA ARG A 33 -1.17 -9.16 3.96
C ARG A 33 -0.98 -8.92 5.46
N TYR A 34 -2.00 -9.18 6.28
CA TYR A 34 -1.94 -8.99 7.73
C TYR A 34 -0.88 -9.85 8.43
N VAL A 35 -0.78 -11.12 8.04
CA VAL A 35 0.26 -12.01 8.55
C VAL A 35 1.65 -11.50 8.17
N ARG A 36 1.83 -11.03 6.93
CA ARG A 36 3.11 -10.44 6.50
C ARG A 36 3.44 -9.19 7.31
N GLU A 37 2.54 -8.23 7.39
CA GLU A 37 2.75 -6.97 8.10
C GLU A 37 3.12 -7.18 9.57
N ARG A 38 2.50 -8.18 10.23
CA ARG A 38 2.76 -8.45 11.64
C ARG A 38 4.04 -9.21 11.92
N ILE A 39 4.41 -10.16 11.05
CA ILE A 39 5.60 -11.02 11.23
C ILE A 39 6.86 -10.36 10.65
N LYS A 40 6.71 -9.65 9.54
CA LYS A 40 7.78 -8.98 8.79
C LYS A 40 7.37 -7.53 8.58
N PRO A 41 7.49 -6.68 9.62
CA PRO A 41 7.30 -5.26 9.43
C PRO A 41 8.23 -4.78 8.30
N LEU A 42 7.78 -3.79 7.55
CA LEU A 42 8.64 -3.16 6.55
C LEU A 42 9.88 -2.62 7.24
N PRO A 43 11.06 -2.69 6.59
CA PRO A 43 12.23 -2.01 7.09
C PRO A 43 11.94 -0.50 7.23
N PRO A 44 12.73 0.24 8.04
CA PRO A 44 12.70 1.68 8.06
C PRO A 44 12.73 2.25 6.63
N ILE A 45 12.01 3.36 6.40
CA ILE A 45 11.90 3.94 5.05
C ILE A 45 13.25 4.40 4.51
N GLU A 46 14.18 4.71 5.42
CA GLU A 46 15.57 5.07 5.14
C GLU A 46 16.37 3.95 4.47
N GLU A 47 15.91 2.70 4.60
CA GLU A 47 16.51 1.53 3.96
C GLU A 47 15.88 1.23 2.57
N ASP A 48 14.88 2.00 2.14
CA ASP A 48 14.30 1.87 0.80
C ASP A 48 15.31 2.39 -0.24
N PRO A 49 15.61 1.64 -1.33
CA PRO A 49 16.48 2.12 -2.41
C PRO A 49 16.02 3.44 -3.04
N LEU A 50 14.72 3.74 -2.97
CA LEU A 50 14.16 5.00 -3.46
C LEU A 50 14.32 6.16 -2.46
N TRP A 51 14.77 5.90 -1.22
CA TRP A 51 14.97 6.92 -0.20
C TRP A 51 15.95 8.01 -0.63
N GLU A 52 16.98 7.64 -1.40
CA GLU A 52 17.98 8.58 -1.92
C GLU A 52 17.38 9.63 -2.88
N PHE A 53 16.21 9.37 -3.49
CA PHE A 53 15.53 10.36 -4.32
C PHE A 53 14.80 11.42 -3.49
N PHE A 54 14.52 11.14 -2.21
CA PHE A 54 13.85 12.09 -1.33
C PHE A 54 14.78 13.27 -1.04
N GLY A 55 14.40 14.46 -1.51
CA GLY A 55 15.25 15.65 -1.43
C GLY A 55 16.41 15.69 -2.43
N ALA A 56 16.48 14.76 -3.40
CA ALA A 56 17.48 14.79 -4.47
C ALA A 56 17.27 15.96 -5.45
N ALA A 57 16.08 16.56 -5.46
CA ALA A 57 15.77 17.77 -6.21
C ALA A 57 15.17 18.82 -5.27
N GLU A 58 15.77 20.01 -5.28
CA GLU A 58 15.18 21.20 -4.68
C GLU A 58 14.45 21.97 -5.78
N GLY A 59 13.15 22.18 -5.62
CA GLY A 59 12.33 22.91 -6.57
C GLY A 59 12.10 24.35 -6.12
N SER A 60 12.23 25.30 -7.03
CA SER A 60 11.83 26.69 -6.84
C SER A 60 10.46 26.96 -7.47
N PRO A 61 9.73 28.01 -7.07
CA PRO A 61 8.48 28.41 -7.74
C PRO A 61 8.66 28.65 -9.25
N GLN A 62 9.88 28.97 -9.69
CA GLN A 62 10.22 29.19 -11.10
C GLN A 62 10.35 27.90 -11.91
N ASP A 63 10.51 26.75 -11.24
CA ASP A 63 10.57 25.41 -11.87
C ASP A 63 9.17 24.79 -12.05
N SER A 64 8.13 25.50 -11.63
CA SER A 64 6.74 25.05 -11.75
C SER A 64 6.10 25.51 -13.04
N VAL A 65 5.26 24.65 -13.63
CA VAL A 65 4.36 24.99 -14.72
C VAL A 65 2.92 24.84 -14.24
N SER A 66 2.01 25.66 -14.76
CA SER A 66 0.59 25.55 -14.44
C SER A 66 0.06 24.19 -14.90
N VAL A 67 -0.62 23.47 -14.00
CA VAL A 67 -1.30 22.20 -14.34
C VAL A 67 -2.26 22.41 -15.52
N ASN A 68 -2.94 23.56 -15.58
CA ASN A 68 -3.87 23.86 -16.65
C ASN A 68 -3.17 23.98 -18.01
N ASP A 69 -1.94 24.49 -18.06
CA ASP A 69 -1.21 24.67 -19.32
C ASP A 69 -0.70 23.32 -19.86
N VAL A 70 -0.44 22.34 -18.97
CA VAL A 70 -0.02 20.99 -19.32
C VAL A 70 -1.20 20.10 -19.70
N VAL A 71 -2.31 20.18 -18.95
CA VAL A 71 -3.49 19.32 -19.12
C VAL A 71 -4.43 19.86 -20.19
N TYR A 72 -4.51 21.18 -20.37
CA TYR A 72 -5.33 21.86 -21.37
C TYR A 72 -4.47 22.71 -22.32
N PRO A 73 -3.54 22.10 -23.08
CA PRO A 73 -2.74 22.83 -24.04
C PRO A 73 -3.66 23.38 -25.16
N ARG A 74 -3.46 24.66 -25.52
CA ARG A 74 -4.16 25.28 -26.66
C ARG A 74 -3.60 24.82 -28.00
#